data_AF-A0A920SPK3-F1
#
_entry.id   AF-A0A920SPK3-F1
#
_cell.length_a   1.000
_cell.length_b   1.000
_cell.length_c   1.000
_cell.angle_alpha   90.00
_cell.angle_beta   90.00
_cell.angle_gamma   90.00
#
_symmetry.space_group_name_H-M   'P 1'
#
loop_
_entity.id
_entity.type
_entity.pdbx_description
1 polymer ?
#
loop_
_entity_poly.entity_id
_entity_poly.type
_entity_poly.pdbx_seq_one_letter_code
_entity_poly.pdbx_strand_id
1 'polypeptide(L)'
;MKGAGTIPHSLIAAFEGNTVAATQHFADTFPDTPLVALVDFENDCVKTSLAVARALKERLWAVRLDTSERLVDVSVAATLGAAAPTGVNRQLVENVRKALDDEGFDYVRIVVTGGFDAEKITRFEAADVPADAYGVGSAFLGGQFDFTADIVKLNGRPMAKVGRMFQPNDRLVRRKLSF
;
A
#
# COMPACT_ATOMS: atom_id res chain seq x y z
N MET A 1 -1.80 -10.63 -16.91
CA MET A 1 -1.60 -9.52 -15.96
C MET A 1 -0.10 -9.33 -15.79
N LYS A 2 0.46 -8.14 -16.05
CA LYS A 2 1.85 -7.83 -15.71
C LYS A 2 1.90 -7.46 -14.23
N GLY A 3 2.94 -7.89 -13.51
CA GLY A 3 3.16 -7.44 -12.14
C GLY A 3 3.39 -5.93 -12.10
N ALA A 4 2.82 -5.25 -11.11
CA ALA A 4 3.05 -3.83 -10.85
C ALA A 4 3.97 -3.66 -9.65
N GLY A 5 4.86 -2.67 -9.69
CA GLY A 5 5.81 -2.36 -8.64
C GLY A 5 6.38 -0.95 -8.80
N THR A 6 7.01 -0.44 -7.76
CA THR A 6 7.62 0.90 -7.73
C THR A 6 9.08 0.79 -7.34
N ILE A 7 9.77 1.93 -7.25
CA ILE A 7 11.14 2.01 -6.73
C ILE A 7 11.18 1.49 -5.28
N PRO A 8 12.04 0.51 -4.94
CA PRO A 8 12.23 0.05 -3.57
C PRO A 8 13.27 0.90 -2.81
N HIS A 9 13.22 0.92 -1.46
CA HIS A 9 14.24 1.61 -0.64
C HIS A 9 15.67 1.11 -0.91
N SER A 10 15.83 -0.16 -1.32
CA SER A 10 17.14 -0.73 -1.66
C SER A 10 17.78 -0.06 -2.88
N LEU A 11 16.99 0.41 -3.85
CA LEU A 11 17.51 1.16 -4.98
C LEU A 11 18.01 2.53 -4.50
N ILE A 12 17.23 3.24 -3.69
CA ILE A 12 17.63 4.53 -3.12
C ILE A 12 18.92 4.39 -2.31
N ALA A 13 19.04 3.32 -1.50
CA ALA A 13 20.26 3.02 -0.77
C ALA A 13 21.47 2.76 -1.68
N ALA A 14 21.28 2.09 -2.83
CA ALA A 14 22.35 1.88 -3.81
C ALA A 14 22.84 3.20 -4.47
N PHE A 15 22.03 4.25 -4.41
CA PHE A 15 22.38 5.62 -4.79
C PHE A 15 22.72 6.49 -3.56
N GLU A 16 23.20 5.87 -2.48
CA GLU A 16 23.68 6.56 -1.26
C GLU A 16 22.61 7.46 -0.62
N GLY A 17 21.33 7.07 -0.73
CA GLY A 17 20.21 7.84 -0.20
C GLY A 17 19.67 8.91 -1.16
N ASN A 18 20.27 9.09 -2.34
CA ASN A 18 19.83 10.07 -3.31
C ASN A 18 18.60 9.58 -4.09
N THR A 19 17.42 9.92 -3.57
CA THR A 19 16.12 9.57 -4.17
C THR A 19 15.97 10.11 -5.60
N VAL A 20 16.46 11.31 -5.90
CA VAL A 20 16.37 11.89 -7.25
C VAL A 20 17.20 11.08 -8.24
N ALA A 21 18.45 10.77 -7.90
CA ALA A 21 19.34 10.00 -8.76
C ALA A 21 18.81 8.57 -8.99
N ALA A 22 18.33 7.91 -7.94
CA ALA A 22 17.70 6.59 -8.04
C ALA A 22 16.47 6.62 -8.95
N THR A 23 15.63 7.64 -8.81
CA THR A 23 14.40 7.81 -9.60
C THR A 23 14.70 8.09 -11.06
N GLN A 24 15.69 8.95 -11.35
CA GLN A 24 16.14 9.21 -12.72
C GLN A 24 16.67 7.93 -13.36
N HIS A 25 17.54 7.20 -12.67
CA HIS A 25 18.10 5.95 -13.21
C HIS A 25 17.02 4.90 -13.48
N PHE A 26 16.02 4.80 -12.60
CA PHE A 26 14.86 3.92 -12.85
C PHE A 26 14.07 4.36 -14.08
N ALA A 27 13.82 5.66 -14.24
CA ALA A 27 13.10 6.22 -15.38
C ALA A 27 13.80 5.93 -16.72
N ASP A 28 15.14 6.03 -16.74
CA ASP A 28 15.98 5.75 -17.91
C ASP A 28 15.99 4.25 -18.25
N THR A 29 16.03 3.39 -17.22
CA THR A 29 16.08 1.92 -17.38
C THR A 29 14.73 1.34 -17.79
N PHE A 30 13.63 1.90 -17.30
CA PHE A 30 12.27 1.43 -17.52
C PHE A 30 11.36 2.55 -18.06
N PRO A 31 11.59 3.02 -19.30
CA PRO A 31 10.93 4.21 -19.85
C PRO A 31 9.41 4.06 -20.00
N ASP A 32 8.93 2.84 -20.26
CA ASP A 32 7.50 2.56 -20.46
C ASP A 32 6.72 2.32 -19.15
N THR A 33 7.39 2.34 -18.01
CA THR A 33 6.77 2.11 -16.70
C THR A 33 6.32 3.43 -16.08
N PRO A 34 5.08 3.53 -15.55
CA PRO A 34 4.67 4.66 -14.74
C PRO A 34 5.65 4.90 -13.59
N LEU A 35 6.19 6.11 -13.49
CA LEU A 35 7.25 6.42 -12.53
C LEU A 35 6.66 6.83 -11.20
N VAL A 36 6.85 5.99 -10.19
CA VAL A 36 6.44 6.24 -8.81
C VAL A 36 7.68 6.37 -7.94
N ALA A 37 7.95 7.56 -7.43
CA ALA A 37 9.10 7.83 -6.56
C ALA A 37 8.77 7.49 -5.10
N LEU A 38 9.65 6.78 -4.41
CA LEU A 38 9.51 6.49 -2.98
C LEU A 38 10.25 7.58 -2.18
N VAL A 39 9.53 8.34 -1.35
CA VAL A 39 10.01 9.65 -0.87
C VAL A 39 10.28 9.74 0.63
N ASP A 40 10.12 8.64 1.37
CA ASP A 40 10.24 8.58 2.83
C ASP A 40 11.65 8.23 3.34
N PHE A 41 12.63 7.99 2.45
CA PHE A 41 13.97 7.50 2.81
C PHE A 41 14.70 8.39 3.84
N GLU A 42 14.62 9.71 3.69
CA GLU A 42 15.23 10.69 4.61
C GLU A 42 14.26 11.20 5.70
N ASN A 43 13.04 10.64 5.79
CA ASN A 43 11.98 11.08 6.71
C ASN A 43 11.54 12.56 6.56
N ASP A 44 11.70 13.10 5.35
CA ASP A 44 11.15 14.38 4.93
C ASP A 44 10.48 14.22 3.56
N CYS A 45 9.25 13.73 3.59
CA CYS A 45 8.50 13.41 2.37
C CYS A 45 8.18 14.66 1.56
N VAL A 46 7.96 15.82 2.20
CA VAL A 46 7.66 17.08 1.51
C VAL A 46 8.87 17.53 0.68
N LYS A 47 10.03 17.66 1.32
CA LYS A 47 11.28 18.07 0.64
C LYS A 47 11.61 17.11 -0.50
N THR A 48 11.53 15.80 -0.24
CA THR A 48 11.89 14.79 -1.22
C THR A 48 10.91 14.76 -2.39
N SER A 49 9.60 14.90 -2.15
CA SER A 49 8.57 14.98 -3.20
C SER A 49 8.80 16.17 -4.14
N LEU A 50 9.11 17.35 -3.60
CA LEU A 50 9.43 18.53 -4.40
C LEU A 50 10.70 18.33 -5.21
N ALA A 51 11.74 17.74 -4.62
CA ALA A 51 13.00 17.48 -5.30
C ALA A 51 12.81 16.55 -6.52
N VAL A 52 12.06 15.44 -6.36
CA VAL A 52 11.79 14.53 -7.47
C VAL A 52 10.84 15.16 -8.50
N ALA A 53 9.82 15.91 -8.09
CA ALA A 53 8.89 16.56 -9.00
C ALA A 53 9.59 17.60 -9.89
N ARG A 54 10.46 18.43 -9.31
CA ARG A 54 11.25 19.41 -10.08
C ARG A 54 12.20 18.75 -11.07
N ALA A 55 12.83 17.65 -10.67
CA ALA A 55 13.81 16.95 -11.50
C ALA A 55 13.18 16.18 -12.66
N LEU A 56 12.07 15.47 -12.40
CA LEU A 56 11.44 14.55 -13.35
C LEU A 56 10.27 15.20 -14.11
N LYS A 57 9.64 16.24 -13.57
CA LYS A 57 8.50 16.96 -14.17
C LYS A 57 7.39 15.99 -14.58
N GLU A 58 6.82 16.16 -15.77
CA GLU A 58 5.77 15.32 -16.37
C GLU A 58 6.13 13.82 -16.47
N ARG A 59 7.42 13.46 -16.37
CA ARG A 59 7.83 12.04 -16.34
C ARG A 59 7.41 11.37 -15.04
N LEU A 60 7.30 12.12 -13.95
CA LEU A 60 6.87 11.65 -12.64
C LEU A 60 5.36 11.48 -12.63
N TRP A 61 4.90 10.25 -12.46
CA TRP A 61 3.47 9.96 -12.39
C TRP A 61 2.93 10.13 -10.96
N ALA A 62 3.69 9.66 -9.96
CA ALA A 62 3.28 9.75 -8.56
C ALA A 62 4.46 9.78 -7.59
N VAL A 63 4.20 10.24 -6.37
CA VAL A 63 5.04 9.96 -5.19
C VAL A 63 4.38 8.91 -4.31
N ARG A 64 5.17 8.06 -3.67
CA ARG A 64 4.72 7.03 -2.74
C ARG A 64 5.22 7.34 -1.33
N LEU A 65 4.26 7.52 -0.42
CA LEU A 65 4.49 7.72 1.00
C LEU A 65 4.46 6.35 1.70
N ASP A 66 5.54 5.99 2.39
CA ASP A 66 5.70 4.70 3.09
C ASP A 66 6.31 4.86 4.49
N THR A 67 6.15 6.04 5.10
CA THR A 67 6.69 6.35 6.42
C THR A 67 6.31 5.28 7.44
N SER A 68 7.32 4.76 8.14
CA SER A 68 7.17 3.73 9.17
C SER A 68 6.19 4.15 10.26
N GLU A 69 5.34 3.21 10.71
CA GLU A 69 4.41 3.38 11.84
C GLU A 69 5.11 3.72 13.19
N ARG A 70 6.44 3.74 13.21
CA ARG A 70 7.27 4.14 14.38
C ARG A 70 7.88 5.53 14.27
N LEU A 71 7.74 6.20 13.13
CA LEU A 71 8.35 7.50 12.86
C LEU A 71 7.30 8.55 12.60
N VAL A 72 7.58 9.77 13.06
CA VAL A 72 6.85 10.97 12.66
C VAL A 72 7.66 11.64 11.55
N ASP A 73 7.05 11.85 10.39
CA ASP A 73 7.67 12.62 9.31
C ASP A 73 7.94 14.07 9.76
N VAL A 74 9.07 14.64 9.34
CA VAL A 74 9.50 15.98 9.74
C VAL A 74 8.41 17.03 9.49
N SER A 75 7.67 16.93 8.38
CA SER A 75 6.61 17.89 8.06
C SER A 75 5.45 17.81 9.05
N VAL A 76 5.09 16.61 9.51
CA VAL A 76 4.00 16.41 10.49
C VAL A 76 4.42 16.90 11.86
N ALA A 77 5.67 16.61 12.27
CA ALA A 77 6.23 17.09 13.53
C ALA A 77 6.25 18.63 13.56
N ALA A 78 6.60 19.27 12.44
CA ALA A 78 6.60 20.73 12.34
C ALA A 78 5.19 21.33 12.49
N THR A 79 4.15 20.64 12.02
CA THR A 79 2.76 21.11 12.12
C THR A 79 2.13 20.84 13.50
N LEU A 80 2.36 19.65 14.07
CA LEU A 80 1.59 19.14 15.21
C LEU A 80 2.40 18.96 16.51
N GLY A 81 3.72 19.11 16.45
CA GLY A 81 4.59 18.98 17.62
C GLY A 81 4.43 17.64 18.34
N ALA A 82 4.29 17.68 19.68
CA ALA A 82 4.22 16.47 20.51
C ALA A 82 2.98 15.59 20.26
N ALA A 83 1.94 16.10 19.60
CA ALA A 83 0.73 15.36 19.27
C ALA A 83 0.80 14.68 17.89
N ALA A 84 1.95 14.80 17.19
CA ALA A 84 2.10 14.31 15.84
C ALA A 84 1.95 12.77 15.76
N PRO A 85 1.03 12.27 14.91
CA PRO A 85 0.90 10.84 14.68
C PRO A 85 2.10 10.29 13.89
N THR A 86 2.42 9.02 14.13
CA THR A 86 3.43 8.28 13.36
C THR A 86 2.85 7.71 12.06
N GLY A 87 3.74 7.21 11.20
CA GLY A 87 3.39 6.54 9.96
C GLY A 87 2.75 7.45 8.92
N VAL A 88 2.29 6.84 7.83
CA VAL A 88 1.51 7.57 6.82
C VAL A 88 0.13 7.89 7.37
N ASN A 89 -0.14 9.18 7.53
CA ASN A 89 -1.36 9.73 8.13
C ASN A 89 -1.89 10.91 7.31
N ARG A 90 -3.11 11.36 7.63
CA ARG A 90 -3.79 12.46 6.95
C ARG A 90 -2.93 13.72 6.81
N GLN A 91 -2.32 14.17 7.91
CA GLN A 91 -1.54 15.41 7.92
C GLN A 91 -0.33 15.31 6.97
N LEU A 92 0.34 14.16 6.93
CA LEU A 92 1.46 13.94 6.02
C LEU A 92 1.01 14.06 4.56
N VAL A 93 -0.10 13.43 4.21
CA VAL A 93 -0.64 13.46 2.83
C VAL A 93 -1.05 14.89 2.45
N GLU A 94 -1.73 15.60 3.33
CA GLU A 94 -2.13 17.00 3.12
C GLU A 94 -0.91 17.93 2.98
N ASN A 95 0.14 17.74 3.78
CA ASN A 95 1.38 18.50 3.68
C ASN A 95 2.06 18.30 2.32
N VAL A 96 2.18 17.05 1.86
CA VAL A 96 2.78 16.70 0.57
C VAL A 96 1.94 17.25 -0.58
N ARG A 97 0.61 17.05 -0.53
CA ARG A 97 -0.31 17.57 -1.55
C ARG A 97 -0.20 19.08 -1.68
N LYS A 98 -0.30 19.80 -0.56
CA LYS A 98 -0.19 21.25 -0.52
C LYS A 98 1.14 21.73 -1.11
N ALA A 99 2.26 21.11 -0.73
CA ALA A 99 3.57 21.51 -1.21
C ALA A 99 3.70 21.32 -2.73
N LEU A 100 3.23 20.19 -3.26
CA LEU A 100 3.22 19.94 -4.70
C LEU A 100 2.33 20.95 -5.44
N ASP A 101 1.13 21.24 -4.92
CA ASP A 101 0.18 22.17 -5.54
C ASP A 101 0.71 23.61 -5.54
N ASP A 102 1.34 24.05 -4.45
CA ASP A 102 1.94 25.38 -4.33
C ASP A 102 3.05 25.63 -5.38
N GLU A 103 3.64 24.55 -5.93
CA GLU A 103 4.65 24.61 -7.01
C GLU A 103 4.11 24.22 -8.39
N GLY A 104 2.80 24.00 -8.53
CA GLY A 104 2.17 23.66 -9.80
C GLY A 104 2.37 22.20 -10.23
N PHE A 105 2.63 21.28 -9.29
CA PHE A 105 2.72 19.84 -9.51
C PHE A 105 1.41 19.12 -9.11
N ASP A 106 0.27 19.75 -9.37
CA ASP A 106 -1.07 19.21 -9.09
C ASP A 106 -1.38 17.90 -9.84
N TYR A 107 -0.71 17.67 -10.97
CA TYR A 107 -0.78 16.44 -11.75
C TYR A 107 -0.08 15.22 -11.10
N VAL A 108 0.86 15.45 -10.17
CA VAL A 108 1.62 14.36 -9.53
C VAL A 108 0.72 13.66 -8.52
N ARG A 109 0.45 12.38 -8.72
CA ARG A 109 -0.43 11.62 -7.82
C ARG A 109 0.23 11.23 -6.50
N ILE A 110 -0.59 10.91 -5.50
CA ILE A 110 -0.10 10.43 -4.20
C ILE A 110 -0.53 8.99 -3.97
N VAL A 111 0.45 8.09 -3.90
CA VAL A 111 0.26 6.70 -3.48
C VAL A 111 0.62 6.57 -2.01
N VAL A 112 -0.22 5.91 -1.23
CA VAL A 112 0.03 5.67 0.20
C VAL A 112 0.19 4.19 0.50
N THR A 113 1.25 3.84 1.23
CA THR A 113 1.54 2.49 1.72
C THR A 113 1.92 2.52 3.19
N GLY A 114 2.18 1.35 3.79
CA GLY A 114 2.52 1.25 5.21
C GLY A 114 1.29 1.16 6.11
N GLY A 115 1.01 -0.05 6.61
CA GLY A 115 -0.03 -0.27 7.63
C GLY A 115 -1.47 -0.01 7.18
N PHE A 116 -1.75 0.13 5.88
CA PHE A 116 -3.13 0.29 5.40
C PHE A 116 -3.92 -1.01 5.49
N ASP A 117 -5.10 -0.90 6.09
CA ASP A 117 -6.16 -1.90 6.17
C ASP A 117 -7.53 -1.25 5.85
N ALA A 118 -8.61 -2.03 5.91
CA ALA A 118 -9.94 -1.53 5.60
C ALA A 118 -10.37 -0.35 6.51
N GLU A 119 -9.97 -0.36 7.78
CA GLU A 119 -10.35 0.69 8.74
C GLU A 119 -9.59 2.00 8.45
N LYS A 120 -8.27 1.92 8.25
CA LYS A 120 -7.42 3.07 7.90
C LYS A 120 -7.86 3.69 6.58
N ILE A 121 -8.18 2.88 5.56
CA ILE A 121 -8.72 3.36 4.28
C ILE A 121 -10.06 4.07 4.51
N THR A 122 -10.99 3.46 5.27
CA THR A 122 -12.29 4.08 5.57
C THR A 122 -12.14 5.46 6.22
N ARG A 123 -11.19 5.62 7.14
CA ARG A 123 -10.90 6.93 7.77
C ARG A 123 -10.31 7.94 6.80
N PHE A 124 -9.49 7.50 5.83
CA PHE A 124 -8.94 8.38 4.80
C PHE A 124 -10.03 8.87 3.85
N GLU A 125 -10.86 7.95 3.36
CA GLU A 125 -11.98 8.29 2.47
C GLU A 125 -13.00 9.20 3.16
N ALA A 126 -13.37 8.90 4.40
CA ALA A 126 -14.33 9.72 5.16
C ALA A 126 -13.83 11.14 5.48
N ALA A 127 -12.52 11.36 5.39
CA ALA A 127 -11.89 12.66 5.62
C ALA A 127 -11.43 13.34 4.32
N ASP A 128 -11.82 12.80 3.15
CA ASP A 128 -11.42 13.28 1.83
C ASP A 128 -9.90 13.51 1.69
N VAL A 129 -9.11 12.61 2.29
CA VAL A 129 -7.64 12.71 2.23
C VAL A 129 -7.20 12.54 0.77
N PRO A 130 -6.32 13.42 0.22
CA PRO A 130 -5.97 13.42 -1.19
C PRO A 130 -4.96 12.32 -1.54
N ALA A 131 -5.36 11.06 -1.39
CA ALA A 131 -4.63 9.87 -1.79
C ALA A 131 -5.26 9.27 -3.05
N ASP A 132 -4.47 9.06 -4.10
CA ASP A 132 -4.93 8.51 -5.39
C ASP A 132 -4.97 6.98 -5.41
N ALA A 133 -4.13 6.33 -4.59
CA ALA A 133 -4.04 4.88 -4.52
C ALA A 133 -3.51 4.39 -3.18
N TYR A 134 -4.04 3.25 -2.73
CA TYR A 134 -3.62 2.55 -1.52
C TYR A 134 -2.86 1.27 -1.88
N GLY A 135 -1.64 1.12 -1.40
CA GLY A 135 -0.96 -0.18 -1.41
C GLY A 135 -1.16 -0.89 -0.08
N VAL A 136 -1.81 -2.05 -0.14
CA VAL A 136 -2.20 -2.86 1.02
C VAL A 136 -1.46 -4.19 0.95
N GLY A 137 -0.74 -4.52 2.01
CA GLY A 137 0.10 -5.72 2.10
C GLY A 137 -0.36 -6.69 3.16
N SER A 138 0.17 -6.56 4.38
CA SER A 138 -0.06 -7.46 5.51
C SER A 138 -1.54 -7.70 5.83
N ALA A 139 -2.40 -6.70 5.63
CA ALA A 139 -3.85 -6.83 5.85
C ALA A 139 -4.51 -7.89 4.96
N PHE A 140 -3.97 -8.19 3.77
CA PHE A 140 -4.45 -9.28 2.91
C PHE A 140 -3.87 -10.65 3.27
N LEU A 141 -2.70 -10.67 3.91
CA LEU A 141 -1.97 -11.89 4.24
C LEU A 141 -2.32 -12.43 5.64
N GLY A 142 -3.09 -11.66 6.42
CA GLY A 142 -3.64 -12.08 7.70
C GLY A 142 -4.92 -12.92 7.55
N GLY A 143 -5.03 -13.99 8.35
CA GLY A 143 -6.25 -14.80 8.45
C GLY A 143 -5.94 -16.23 8.90
N GLN A 144 -6.88 -16.84 9.62
CA GLN A 144 -6.92 -18.30 9.83
C GLN A 144 -8.05 -18.86 8.97
N PHE A 145 -7.68 -19.51 7.87
CA PHE A 145 -8.62 -20.16 6.95
C PHE A 145 -8.69 -21.65 7.27
N ASP A 146 -9.07 -21.98 8.50
CA ASP A 146 -9.13 -23.36 8.97
C ASP A 146 -10.39 -24.04 8.43
N PHE A 147 -10.20 -24.85 7.39
CA PHE A 147 -11.23 -25.74 6.89
C PHE A 147 -11.00 -27.15 7.43
N THR A 148 -12.08 -27.77 7.88
CA THR A 148 -12.09 -29.16 8.34
C THR A 148 -12.96 -29.98 7.41
N ALA A 149 -12.49 -31.18 7.04
CA ALA A 149 -13.26 -32.14 6.29
C ALA A 149 -13.77 -33.23 7.23
N ASP A 150 -15.09 -33.32 7.40
CA ASP A 150 -15.75 -34.34 8.22
C ASP A 150 -16.65 -35.22 7.35
N ILE A 151 -16.72 -36.50 7.70
CA ILE A 151 -17.78 -37.38 7.18
C ILE A 151 -19.11 -36.90 7.77
N VAL A 152 -20.09 -36.62 6.91
CA VAL A 152 -21.46 -36.26 7.31
C VAL A 152 -22.53 -37.24 6.82
N LYS A 153 -22.15 -38.13 5.89
CA LYS A 153 -22.94 -39.25 5.39
C LYS A 153 -22.02 -40.42 5.07
N LEU A 154 -22.40 -41.62 5.51
CA LEU A 154 -21.75 -42.87 5.15
C LEU A 154 -22.77 -43.76 4.44
N ASN A 155 -22.48 -44.18 3.21
CA ASN A 155 -23.37 -45.04 2.40
C ASN A 155 -24.82 -44.52 2.33
N GLY A 156 -24.99 -43.20 2.18
CA GLY A 156 -26.30 -42.54 2.11
C GLY A 156 -26.99 -42.31 3.46
N ARG A 157 -26.50 -42.88 4.55
CA ARG A 157 -27.05 -42.71 5.90
C ARG A 157 -26.39 -41.50 6.61
N PRO A 158 -27.16 -40.62 7.28
CA PRO A 158 -26.60 -39.56 8.11
C PRO A 158 -25.66 -40.14 9.18
N MET A 159 -24.42 -39.67 9.21
CA MET A 159 -23.41 -40.09 10.18
C MET A 159 -22.34 -39.00 10.26
N ALA A 160 -22.20 -38.37 11.42
CA ALA A 160 -21.30 -37.25 11.62
C ALA A 160 -20.79 -37.18 13.06
N LYS A 161 -19.64 -36.53 13.27
CA LYS A 161 -19.17 -36.13 14.61
C LYS A 161 -20.18 -35.16 15.24
N VAL A 162 -20.33 -35.20 16.56
CA VAL A 162 -21.16 -34.25 17.32
C VAL A 162 -20.85 -32.81 16.92
N GLY A 163 -21.90 -32.02 16.65
CA GLY A 163 -21.79 -30.64 16.17
C GLY A 163 -21.64 -30.50 14.65
N ARG A 164 -21.60 -31.61 13.89
CA ARG A 164 -21.60 -31.61 12.42
C ARG A 164 -22.84 -32.33 11.89
N MET A 165 -23.32 -31.89 10.72
CA MET A 165 -24.43 -32.53 10.03
C MET A 165 -24.34 -32.27 8.53
N PHE A 166 -25.01 -33.08 7.73
CA PHE A 166 -25.08 -32.85 6.30
C PHE A 166 -25.89 -31.57 6.03
N GLN A 167 -25.25 -30.58 5.41
CA GLN A 167 -25.91 -29.39 4.89
C GLN A 167 -25.91 -29.43 3.36
N PRO A 168 -27.08 -29.48 2.70
CA PRO A 168 -27.15 -29.41 1.24
C PRO A 168 -26.62 -28.05 0.77
N ASN A 169 -25.76 -28.07 -0.25
CA ASN A 169 -25.22 -26.86 -0.87
C ASN A 169 -25.05 -27.13 -2.36
N ASP A 170 -25.83 -26.42 -3.17
CA ASP A 170 -25.92 -26.63 -4.62
C ASP A 170 -24.64 -26.24 -5.37
N ARG A 171 -23.71 -25.53 -4.70
CA ARG A 171 -22.39 -25.20 -5.24
C ARG A 171 -21.37 -26.34 -5.11
N LEU A 172 -21.70 -27.44 -4.41
CA LEU A 172 -20.78 -28.56 -4.21
C LEU A 172 -20.65 -29.42 -5.47
N VAL A 173 -19.40 -29.76 -5.81
CA VAL A 173 -19.09 -30.65 -6.94
C VAL A 173 -18.79 -32.05 -6.42
N ARG A 174 -19.57 -33.05 -6.87
CA ARG A 174 -19.32 -34.46 -6.53
C ARG A 174 -18.02 -34.93 -7.20
N ARG A 175 -17.07 -35.44 -6.40
CA ARG A 175 -15.85 -36.09 -6.87
C ARG A 175 -15.92 -37.59 -6.56
N LYS A 176 -15.61 -38.44 -7.55
CA LYS A 176 -15.35 -39.87 -7.34
C LYS A 176 -13.84 -40.04 -7.24
N LEU A 177 -13.37 -40.58 -6.12
CA LEU A 177 -11.97 -40.96 -5.95
C LEU A 177 -11.83 -42.41 -6.40
N SER A 178 -10.86 -42.68 -7.27
CA SER A 178 -10.49 -44.03 -7.67
C SER A 178 -9.17 -44.34 -6.95
N PHE A 179 -9.10 -45.49 -6.29
CA PHE A 179 -7.91 -45.99 -5.61
C PHE A 179 -7.48 -47.29 -6.26
#